data_AF-A0A353R982-F1
#
_entry.id   AF-A0A353R982-F1
#
_cell.length_a   1.000
_cell.length_b   1.000
_cell.length_c   1.000
_cell.angle_alpha   90.00
_cell.angle_beta   90.00
_cell.angle_gamma   90.00
#
_symmetry.space_group_name_H-M   'P 1'
#
loop_
_entity.id
_entity.type
_entity.pdbx_description
1 polymer ?
#
loop_
_entity_poly.entity_id
_entity_poly.type
_entity_poly.pdbx_seq_one_letter_code
_entity_poly.pdbx_strand_id
1 'polypeptide(L)' 'MKTCGLYFGSFNPFHIGHIAIVNYLVSFTTLDSVRLVVSPLNPLKSDREPCLQSPRERLLHIRKVMET' A
#
# COMPACT_ATOMS: atom_id res chain seq x y z
N MET A 1 19.17 15.65 -2.97
CA MET A 1 17.71 15.59 -3.20
C MET A 1 17.15 14.48 -2.34
N LYS A 2 15.93 14.62 -1.78
CA LYS A 2 15.28 13.54 -1.04
C LYS A 2 14.58 12.58 -2.00
N THR A 3 14.80 11.29 -1.83
CA THR A 3 14.29 10.19 -2.63
C THR A 3 13.05 9.56 -1.98
N CYS A 4 12.03 9.26 -2.79
CA CYS A 4 10.77 8.72 -2.32
C CYS A 4 10.40 7.50 -3.16
N GLY A 5 10.28 6.34 -2.53
CA GLY A 5 9.79 5.13 -3.16
C GLY A 5 8.26 5.13 -3.17
N LEU A 6 7.66 4.81 -4.32
CA LEU A 6 6.21 4.66 -4.44
C LEU A 6 5.86 3.18 -4.48
N TYR A 7 5.14 2.70 -3.47
CA TYR A 7 4.68 1.32 -3.42
C TYR A 7 3.19 1.26 -3.72
N PHE A 8 2.86 0.84 -4.94
CA PHE A 8 1.49 0.80 -5.45
C PHE A 8 0.83 -0.55 -5.14
N GLY A 9 -0.46 -0.51 -4.80
CA GLY A 9 -1.21 -1.73 -4.60
C GLY A 9 -2.70 -1.51 -4.39
N SER A 10 -3.48 -2.55 -4.62
CA SER A 10 -4.89 -2.57 -4.22
C SER A 10 -5.06 -2.72 -2.72
N PHE A 11 -4.11 -3.35 -2.01
CA PHE A 11 -4.11 -3.47 -0.55
C PHE A 11 -5.48 -3.91 0.02
N ASN A 12 -6.06 -4.95 -0.58
CA ASN A 12 -7.40 -5.45 -0.25
C ASN A 12 -7.32 -6.91 0.26
N PRO A 13 -6.94 -7.17 1.53
CA PRO A 13 -6.56 -6.20 2.58
C PRO A 13 -5.05 -5.93 2.65
N PHE A 14 -4.67 -4.90 3.43
CA PHE A 14 -3.28 -4.68 3.83
C PHE A 14 -2.88 -5.71 4.92
N HIS A 15 -1.89 -6.55 4.63
CA HIS A 15 -1.47 -7.70 5.45
C HIS A 15 0.06 -7.75 5.58
N ILE A 16 0.57 -8.73 6.34
CA ILE A 16 2.00 -8.85 6.72
C ILE A 16 2.97 -8.85 5.54
N GLY A 17 2.59 -9.37 4.37
CA GLY A 17 3.45 -9.39 3.18
C GLY A 17 3.77 -7.98 2.68
N HIS A 18 2.80 -7.07 2.68
CA HIS A 18 3.04 -5.68 2.31
C HIS A 18 3.94 -4.98 3.33
N ILE A 19 3.76 -5.27 4.63
CA ILE A 19 4.58 -4.70 5.70
C ILE A 19 6.03 -5.15 5.56
N ALA A 20 6.26 -6.43 5.28
CA ALA A 20 7.61 -6.96 5.04
C ALA A 20 8.32 -6.23 3.89
N ILE A 21 7.60 -5.95 2.79
CA ILE A 21 8.16 -5.20 1.66
C ILE A 21 8.46 -3.74 2.04
N VAL A 22 7.53 -3.06 2.71
CA VAL A 22 7.76 -1.67 3.18
C VAL A 22 8.97 -1.61 4.10
N ASN A 23 9.07 -2.52 5.07
CA ASN A 23 10.20 -2.60 5.98
C ASN A 23 11.50 -2.86 5.23
N TYR A 24 11.49 -3.76 4.25
CA TYR A 24 12.67 -4.02 3.44
C TYR A 24 13.13 -2.76 2.68
N LEU A 25 12.19 -2.05 2.04
CA LEU A 25 12.49 -0.83 1.31
C LEU A 25 13.06 0.27 2.21
N VAL A 26 12.51 0.46 3.41
CA VAL A 26 13.00 1.45 4.37
C VAL A 26 14.34 1.07 4.99
N SER A 27 14.59 -0.22 5.25
CA SER A 27 15.78 -0.67 5.97
C SER A 27 16.99 -0.99 5.08
N PHE A 28 16.78 -1.39 3.83
CA PHE A 28 17.85 -1.92 2.97
C PHE A 28 18.03 -1.16 1.65
N THR A 29 17.39 -0.01 1.50
CA THR A 29 17.62 0.89 0.36
C THR A 29 18.03 2.28 0.86
N THR A 30 18.47 3.14 -0.05
CA THR A 30 18.85 4.52 0.28
C THR A 30 17.67 5.49 0.19
N LEU A 31 16.43 4.99 0.23
CA LEU A 31 15.22 5.80 0.12
C LEU A 31 15.01 6.64 1.38
N ASP A 32 14.79 7.94 1.23
CA ASP A 32 14.44 8.81 2.37
C ASP A 32 13.01 8.56 2.89
N SER A 33 12.13 8.01 2.04
CA SER A 33 10.76 7.66 2.43
C SER A 33 10.13 6.65 1.47
N VAL A 34 9.10 5.95 1.96
CA VAL A 34 8.23 5.11 1.15
C VAL A 34 6.79 5.60 1.30
N ARG A 35 6.09 5.78 0.17
CA ARG A 35 4.68 6.17 0.13
C ARG A 35 3.86 5.01 -0.42
N LEU A 36 2.93 4.53 0.39
CA LEU A 36 1.90 3.57 -0.03
C LEU A 36 0.88 4.31 -0.90
N VAL A 37 0.67 3.84 -2.13
CA VAL A 37 -0.28 4.41 -3.09
C VAL A 37 -1.41 3.41 -3.32
N VAL A 38 -2.57 3.70 -2.72
CA VAL A 38 -3.75 2.85 -2.77
C VAL A 38 -4.45 3.02 -4.12
N SER A 39 -4.49 1.96 -4.94
CA SER A 39 -5.19 2.01 -6.23
C SER A 39 -6.72 2.11 -6.01
N PRO A 40 -7.43 3.03 -6.68
CA PRO A 40 -8.89 3.07 -6.64
C PRO A 40 -9.47 1.79 -7.27
N LEU A 41 -8.97 1.43 -8.46
CA LEU A 41 -9.20 0.19 -9.18
C LEU A 41 -7.89 -0.21 -9.85
N ASN A 42 -7.53 -1.50 -9.84
CA ASN A 42 -6.36 -1.98 -10.56
C ASN A 42 -6.73 -2.14 -12.05
N PRO A 43 -5.99 -1.54 -13.00
CA PRO A 43 -6.30 -1.62 -14.43
C PRO A 43 -6.36 -3.04 -15.00
N LEU A 44 -5.72 -4.01 -14.34
CA LEU A 44 -5.67 -5.41 -14.76
C LEU A 44 -6.74 -6.28 -14.11
N LYS A 45 -7.55 -5.73 -13.20
CA LYS A 45 -8.65 -6.45 -12.53
C LYS A 45 -9.97 -6.06 -13.15
N SER A 46 -10.84 -7.04 -13.37
CA SER A 46 -12.18 -6.79 -13.89
C SER A 46 -13.04 -6.07 -12.84
N ASP A 47 -13.95 -5.19 -13.27
CA ASP A 47 -14.90 -4.48 -12.40
C ASP A 47 -15.78 -5.40 -11.53
N ARG A 48 -15.86 -6.69 -11.89
CA ARG A 48 -16.63 -7.71 -11.17
C ARG A 48 -15.87 -8.38 -10.03
N GLU A 49 -14.57 -8.13 -9.86
CA GLU A 49 -13.88 -8.61 -8.66
C GLU A 49 -14.47 -7.88 -7.45
N PRO A 50 -15.06 -8.60 -6.48
CA PRO A 50 -15.66 -7.97 -5.32
C PRO A 50 -14.57 -7.32 -4.49
N CYS A 51 -14.44 -6.01 -4.61
CA CYS A 51 -13.74 -5.22 -3.61
C CYS A 51 -14.62 -5.21 -2.36
N LEU A 52 -14.30 -6.09 -1.41
CA LEU A 52 -14.94 -6.14 -0.09
C LEU A 52 -14.92 -4.79 0.65
N GLN A 53 -14.00 -3.89 0.25
CA GLN A 53 -13.79 -2.58 0.85
C GLN A 53 -13.63 -1.49 -0.21
N SER A 54 -14.29 -0.36 0.02
CA SER A 54 -14.11 0.87 -0.74
C SER A 54 -12.65 1.36 -0.66
N PRO A 55 -12.16 2.15 -1.64
CA PRO A 55 -10.83 2.74 -1.58
C PRO A 55 -10.54 3.51 -0.29
N ARG A 56 -11.57 4.16 0.28
CA ARG A 56 -11.45 4.91 1.53
C ARG A 56 -11.24 3.99 2.74
N GLU A 57 -11.99 2.90 2.84
CA GLU A 57 -11.84 1.93 3.94
C GLU A 57 -10.47 1.29 3.92
N ARG A 58 -9.95 0.93 2.73
CA ARG A 58 -8.59 0.40 2.58
C ARG A 58 -7.53 1.41 3.04
N LEU A 59 -7.68 2.68 2.68
CA LEU A 59 -6.78 3.74 3.14
C LEU A 59 -6.79 3.90 4.67
N LEU A 60 -7.98 3.87 5.28
CA LEU A 60 -8.12 3.96 6.74
C LEU A 60 -7.53 2.74 7.44
N HIS A 61 -7.74 1.54 6.89
CA HIS A 61 -7.14 0.30 7.39
C HIS A 61 -5.61 0.38 7.37
N ILE A 62 -5.01 0.83 6.26
CA ILE A 62 -3.56 1.02 6.16
C ILE A 62 -3.06 2.02 7.21
N ARG A 63 -3.73 3.18 7.35
CA ARG A 63 -3.34 4.19 8.36
C ARG A 63 -3.35 3.60 9.76
N LYS A 64 -4.44 2.91 10.12
CA LYS A 64 -4.56 2.25 11.43
C LYS A 64 -3.42 1.26 11.68
N VAL A 65 -3.07 0.44 10.68
CA VAL A 65 -1.99 -0.57 10.81
C VAL A 65 -0.59 0.07 10.89
N MET A 66 -0.39 1.25 10.30
CA MET A 66 0.90 1.95 10.34
C MET A 66 1.04 2.91 11.53
N GLU A 67 -0.07 3.27 12.18
CA GLU A 67 -0.10 4.09 13.40
C GLU A 67 0.03 3.26 14.69
N THR A 68 -0.23 1.95 14.64
CA THR A 68 -0.01 0.99 15.74
C THR A 68 1.41 0.45 15.73
#